data_AF-A0ABD6M8K6-F1
#
_entry.id   AF-A0ABD6M8K6-F1
#
_cell.length_a   1.000
_cell.length_b   1.000
_cell.length_c   1.000
_cell.angle_alpha   90.00
_cell.angle_beta   90.00
_cell.angle_gamma   90.00
#
_symmetry.space_group_name_H-M   'P 1'
#
loop_
_entity.id
_entity.type
_entity.pdbx_description
1 polymer ?
#
loop_
_entity_poly.entity_id
_entity_poly.type
_entity_poly.pdbx_seq_one_letter_code
_entity_poly.pdbx_strand_id
1 'polypeptide(L)' 'MKNNPTLSLMCFQMLESGASRRTVKRALTSRRVKGRQAVVLLCKQEMALLRSGKLRVSENG' A
#
# COMPACT_ATOMS: atom_id res chain seq x y z
N MET A 1 12.36 5.72 11.04
CA MET A 1 12.26 5.36 9.61
C MET A 1 12.02 6.63 8.83
N LYS A 2 12.98 7.10 8.01
CA LYS A 2 12.70 8.22 7.09
C LYS A 2 11.63 7.72 6.11
N ASN A 3 10.39 8.21 6.26
CA ASN A 3 9.34 7.93 5.29
C ASN A 3 9.87 8.39 3.94
N ASN A 4 10.03 7.48 2.98
CA ASN A 4 10.30 7.88 1.61
C ASN A 4 8.94 8.29 1.02
N PRO A 5 8.64 9.61 0.91
CA PRO A 5 7.32 10.08 0.51
C PRO A 5 6.92 9.52 -0.87
N THR A 6 7.89 9.26 -1.74
CA THR A 6 7.69 8.64 -3.05
C THR A 6 7.14 7.21 -2.96
N LEU A 7 7.62 6.39 -2.01
CA LEU A 7 7.10 5.03 -1.84
C LEU A 7 5.71 5.02 -1.20
N SER A 8 5.46 5.92 -0.25
CA SER A 8 4.14 6.08 0.36
C SER A 8 3.09 6.51 -0.66
N LEU A 9 3.39 7.53 -1.46
CA LEU A 9 2.49 8.02 -2.51
C LEU A 9 2.25 6.95 -3.58
N MET A 10 3.29 6.26 -4.01
CA MET A 10 3.16 5.16 -4.97
C MET A 10 2.22 4.06 -4.44
N CYS A 11 2.41 3.60 -3.20
CA CYS A 11 1.51 2.60 -2.60
C CYS A 11 0.08 3.08 -2.55
N PHE A 12 -0.14 4.33 -2.13
CA PHE A 12 -1.46 4.94 -2.08
C PHE A 12 -2.14 4.94 -3.45
N GLN A 13 -1.46 5.46 -4.47
CA GLN A 13 -1.99 5.54 -5.84
C GLN A 13 -2.27 4.16 -6.44
N MET A 14 -1.40 3.19 -6.21
CA MET A 14 -1.63 1.82 -6.69
C MET A 14 -2.88 1.21 -6.05
N LEU A 15 -3.03 1.33 -4.73
CA LEU A 15 -4.21 0.82 -4.03
C LEU A 15 -5.49 1.58 -4.45
N GLU A 16 -5.42 2.91 -4.60
CA GLU A 16 -6.52 3.74 -5.08
C GLU A 16 -6.97 3.35 -6.50
N SER A 17 -6.03 2.95 -7.36
CA SER A 17 -6.31 2.44 -8.72
C SER A 17 -6.85 1.01 -8.75
N GLY A 18 -7.07 0.38 -7.59
CA GLY A 18 -7.60 -0.98 -7.49
C GLY A 18 -6.54 -2.10 -7.55
N ALA A 19 -5.24 -1.77 -7.44
CA ALA A 19 -4.21 -2.81 -7.41
C ALA A 19 -4.33 -3.66 -6.13
N SER A 20 -4.24 -4.98 -6.30
CA SER A 20 -4.26 -5.91 -5.17
C SER A 20 -3.06 -5.71 -4.22
N ARG A 21 -3.24 -6.10 -2.95
CA ARG A 21 -2.17 -6.15 -1.95
C ARG A 21 -0.92 -6.87 -2.45
N ARG A 22 -1.11 -7.98 -3.19
CA ARG A 22 -0.02 -8.80 -3.73
C ARG A 22 0.77 -8.03 -4.79
N THR A 23 0.08 -7.29 -5.64
CA THR A 23 0.69 -6.46 -6.68
C THR A 23 1.53 -5.34 -6.07
N VAL A 24 0.98 -4.61 -5.09
CA VAL A 24 1.70 -3.52 -4.41
C VAL A 24 2.90 -4.05 -3.63
N LYS A 25 2.76 -5.18 -2.93
CA LYS A 25 3.88 -5.84 -2.23
C LYS A 25 5.00 -6.23 -3.21
N ARG A 26 4.67 -6.80 -4.38
CA ARG A 26 5.66 -7.11 -5.43
C ARG A 26 6.40 -5.86 -5.90
N ALA A 27 5.68 -4.77 -6.17
CA ALA A 27 6.29 -3.52 -6.61
C ALA A 27 7.27 -2.93 -5.56
N LEU A 28 6.93 -3.05 -4.28
CA LEU A 28 7.84 -2.68 -3.18
C LEU A 28 9.07 -3.58 -3.12
N THR A 29 8.91 -4.88 -3.28
CA THR A 29 10.04 -5.83 -3.32
C THR A 29 10.97 -5.57 -4.50
N SER A 30 10.43 -5.27 -5.70
CA SER A 30 11.24 -4.88 -6.87
C SER A 30 12.08 -3.63 -6.62
N ARG A 31 11.61 -2.73 -5.73
CA ARG A 31 12.34 -1.54 -5.28
C ARG A 31 13.23 -1.79 -4.05
N ARG A 32 13.52 -3.06 -3.75
CA ARG A 32 14.37 -3.51 -2.62
C ARG A 32 13.86 -3.11 -1.23
N VAL A 33 12.55 -2.86 -1.09
CA VAL A 33 11.94 -2.63 0.23
C VAL A 33 11.89 -3.96 0.99
N LYS A 34 12.41 -3.98 2.23
CA LYS A 34 12.41 -5.17 3.08
C LYS A 34 10.98 -5.64 3.36
N GLY A 35 10.75 -6.95 3.44
CA GLY A 35 9.41 -7.53 3.58
C GLY A 35 8.57 -6.93 4.72
N ARG A 36 9.15 -6.79 5.92
CA ARG A 36 8.45 -6.15 7.06
C ARG A 36 8.10 -4.68 6.79
N GLN A 37 9.02 -3.93 6.19
CA GLN A 37 8.78 -2.53 5.83
C GLN A 37 7.70 -2.41 4.75
N ALA A 38 7.69 -3.31 3.77
CA ALA A 38 6.69 -3.33 2.72
C ALA A 38 5.28 -3.59 3.28
N VAL A 39 5.15 -4.53 4.23
CA VAL A 39 3.87 -4.80 4.91
C VAL A 39 3.40 -3.59 5.72
N VAL A 40 4.28 -2.97 6.51
CA VAL A 40 3.92 -1.80 7.31
C VAL A 40 3.49 -0.62 6.43
N LEU A 41 4.20 -0.37 5.33
CA LEU A 41 3.86 0.70 4.39
C LEU A 41 2.50 0.44 3.74
N LEU A 42 2.27 -0.79 3.30
CA LEU A 42 1.03 -1.21 2.66
C LEU A 42 -0.17 -1.06 3.61
N CYS A 43 -0.08 -1.58 4.83
CA CYS A 43 -1.15 -1.43 5.84
C CYS A 43 -1.42 0.05 6.17
N LYS A 44 -0.39 0.89 6.24
CA LYS A 44 -0.58 2.34 6.48
C LYS A 44 -1.38 3.00 5.36
N GLN A 45 -1.10 2.68 4.09
CA GLN A 45 -1.80 3.28 2.96
C GLN A 45 -3.23 2.74 2.80
N GLU A 46 -3.46 1.46 3.07
CA GLU A 46 -4.83 0.91 3.08
C GLU A 46 -5.67 1.57 4.16
N MET A 47 -5.14 1.75 5.37
CA MET A 47 -5.84 2.46 6.44
C MET A 47 -6.13 3.91 6.07
N ALA A 48 -5.23 4.57 5.33
CA ALA A 48 -5.47 5.93 4.84
C ALA A 48 -6.62 5.97 3.82
N LEU A 49 -6.66 5.02 2.87
CA LEU A 49 -7.73 4.93 1.87
C LEU A 49 -9.08 4.53 2.47
N LEU A 50 -9.07 3.65 3.47
CA LEU A 50 -10.26 3.28 4.24
C LEU A 50 -10.84 4.51 4.96
N ARG A 51 -9.99 5.28 5.64
CA ARG A 51 -10.39 6.53 6.32
C ARG A 51 -10.89 7.59 5.35
N SER A 52 -10.38 7.64 4.13
CA SER A 52 -10.85 8.58 3.10
C SER A 52 -12.09 8.09 2.35
N GLY A 53 -12.64 6.91 2.68
CA GLY A 53 -13.78 6.31 1.99
C GLY A 53 -13.49 5.88 0.54
N LYS A 54 -12.21 5.83 0.15
CA LYS A 54 -11.76 5.50 -1.21
C LYS A 54 -11.50 4.01 -1.39
N LEU A 55 -11.13 3.32 -0.31
CA LEU A 55 -11.16 1.87 -0.26
C LEU A 55 -12.53 1.47 0.28
N ARG A 56 -13.37 0.85 -0.55
CA ARG A 56 -14.47 0.04 -0.01
C ARG A 56 -13.83 -1.22 0.54
N VAL A 57 -14.05 -1.52 1.82
CA VAL A 57 -13.79 -2.86 2.33
C VAL A 57 -14.70 -3.76 1.50
N SER A 58 -14.15 -4.39 0.46
CA SER A 58 -14.84 -5.49 -0.17
C SER A 58 -14.85 -6.59 0.88
N GLU A 59 -16.00 -6.79 1.51
CA GLU A 59 -16.31 -8.02 2.24
C GLU A 59 -16.12 -9.17 1.25
N ASN A 60 -14.95 -9.79 1.23
CA ASN A 60 -14.74 -11.15 0.76
C ASN A 60 -13.36 -11.61 1.24
N GLY A 61 -13.37 -12.74 1.94
CA GLY A 61 -12.28 -13.32 2.75
C GLY A 61 -11.05 -13.77 1.98
#